data_AF-A0AA42XUL4-F1
#
_entry.id   AF-A0AA42XUL4-F1
#
_cell.length_a   1.000
_cell.length_b   1.000
_cell.length_c   1.000
_cell.angle_alpha   90.00
_cell.angle_beta   90.00
_cell.angle_gamma   90.00
#
_symmetry.space_group_name_H-M   'P 1'
#
loop_
_entity.id
_entity.type
_entity.pdbx_description
1 polymer ?
#
loop_
_entity_poly.entity_id
_entity_poly.type
_entity_poly.pdbx_seq_one_letter_code
_entity_poly.pdbx_strand_id
1 'polypeptide(L)'
;MTKGKSGKRVVAILLGFVVLAVFIAWVGFKAIQGPGGPEGTLMTGAPRVLAEGVIYEAKSGDPAVVTAQNIRSGKLVWRSELGTITTQPVLVVEDDVIEVQVAGTSWMTLERTSGRPVE
;
A
#
# COMPACT_ATOMS: atom_id res chain seq x y z
N MET A 1 62.68 8.42 -1.82
CA MET A 1 61.59 7.45 -2.05
C MET A 1 60.54 7.59 -0.95
N THR A 2 59.43 8.29 -1.20
CA THR A 2 58.30 8.36 -0.24
C THR A 2 56.99 8.15 -0.99
N LYS A 3 56.76 6.91 -1.42
CA LYS A 3 55.52 6.48 -2.07
C LYS A 3 55.05 5.22 -1.35
N GLY A 4 53.97 5.30 -0.59
CA GLY A 4 53.43 4.11 0.08
C GLY A 4 52.46 4.29 1.24
N LYS A 5 52.06 5.51 1.62
CA LYS A 5 51.17 5.71 2.79
C LYS A 5 49.77 6.26 2.47
N SER A 6 49.55 6.83 1.28
CA SER A 6 48.26 7.45 0.91
C SER A 6 47.25 6.46 0.31
N GLY A 7 47.68 5.50 -0.51
CA GLY A 7 46.77 4.59 -1.21
C GLY A 7 45.90 3.72 -0.30
N LYS A 8 46.46 3.18 0.79
CA LYS A 8 45.71 2.34 1.74
C LYS A 8 44.58 3.10 2.45
N ARG A 9 44.77 4.40 2.70
CA ARG A 9 43.74 5.23 3.35
C ARG A 9 42.60 5.55 2.39
N VAL A 10 42.92 5.86 1.13
CA VAL A 10 41.92 6.11 0.09
C VAL A 10 41.09 4.84 -0.18
N VAL A 11 41.74 3.68 -0.27
CA VAL A 11 41.06 2.39 -0.45
C VAL A 11 40.16 2.06 0.74
N ALA A 12 40.62 2.27 1.98
CA ALA A 12 39.80 2.03 3.17
C ALA A 12 38.58 2.95 3.24
N ILE A 13 38.72 4.23 2.85
CA ILE A 13 37.61 5.19 2.80
C ILE A 13 36.60 4.78 1.74
N LEU A 14 37.06 4.42 0.53
CA LEU A 14 36.18 3.96 -0.55
C LEU A 14 35.44 2.67 -0.18
N LEU A 15 36.13 1.70 0.46
CA LEU A 15 35.49 0.49 0.95
C LEU A 15 34.42 0.79 2.02
N GLY A 16 34.70 1.73 2.93
CA GLY A 16 33.73 2.17 3.93
C GLY A 16 32.45 2.74 3.31
N PHE A 17 32.58 3.55 2.25
CA PHE A 17 31.42 4.09 1.54
C PHE A 17 30.63 3.03 0.78
N VAL A 18 31.30 2.05 0.16
CA VAL A 18 30.62 0.95 -0.54
C VAL A 18 29.84 0.08 0.45
N VAL A 19 30.43 -0.28 1.59
CA VAL A 19 29.75 -1.05 2.64
C VAL A 19 28.57 -0.25 3.22
N LEU A 20 28.73 1.06 3.44
CA LEU A 20 27.66 1.92 3.91
C LEU A 20 26.51 2.03 2.90
N ALA A 21 26.79 2.15 1.61
CA ALA A 21 25.78 2.21 0.57
C ALA A 21 24.99 0.88 0.44
N VAL A 22 25.67 -0.26 0.53
CA VAL A 22 25.03 -1.58 0.56
C VAL A 22 24.18 -1.75 1.81
N PHE A 23 24.65 -1.28 2.97
CA PHE A 23 23.90 -1.33 4.22
C PHE A 23 22.65 -0.45 4.18
N ILE A 24 22.75 0.78 3.65
CA ILE A 24 21.60 1.68 3.46
C ILE A 24 20.61 1.08 2.46
N ALA A 25 21.07 0.47 1.37
CA ALA A 25 20.19 -0.20 0.41
C ALA A 25 19.48 -1.41 1.04
N TRP A 26 20.16 -2.21 1.86
CA TRP A 26 19.58 -3.35 2.56
C TRP A 26 18.56 -2.94 3.63
N VAL A 27 18.86 -1.91 4.42
CA VAL A 27 17.96 -1.37 5.44
C VAL A 27 16.78 -0.63 4.81
N GLY A 28 17.03 0.17 3.78
CA GLY A 28 15.99 0.93 3.07
C GLY A 28 14.98 0.03 2.36
N PHE A 29 15.41 -1.12 1.81
CA PHE A 29 14.52 -2.08 1.17
C PHE A 29 13.59 -2.79 2.17
N LYS A 30 14.03 -3.00 3.43
CA LYS A 30 13.20 -3.60 4.49
C LYS A 30 12.16 -2.63 5.08
N ALA A 31 12.41 -1.32 5.02
CA ALA A 31 11.47 -0.31 5.50
C ALA A 31 10.29 -0.04 4.55
N ILE A 32 10.41 -0.39 3.26
CA ILE A 32 9.36 -0.19 2.25
C ILE A 32 8.39 -1.40 2.19
N GLN A 33 8.77 -2.54 2.77
CA GLN A 33 7.95 -3.78 2.77
C GLN A 33 7.44 -4.20 4.15
N GLY A 34 7.36 -3.27 5.11
CA GLY A 34 6.62 -3.48 6.35
C GLY A 34 5.13 -3.15 6.15
N PRO A 35 4.18 -3.90 6.74
CA PRO A 35 2.76 -3.58 6.68
C PRO A 35 2.51 -2.38 7.61
N GLY A 36 2.56 -1.17 7.05
CA GLY A 36 2.42 0.04 7.85
C GLY A 36 2.81 1.29 7.08
N GLY A 37 1.95 1.71 6.16
CA GLY A 37 1.93 3.11 5.72
C GLY A 37 1.69 4.03 6.93
N PRO A 38 2.04 5.33 6.84
CA PRO A 38 2.03 6.22 8.00
C PRO A 38 0.64 6.31 8.65
N GLU A 39 0.48 5.64 9.78
CA GLU A 39 -0.60 5.87 10.72
C GLU A 39 -0.38 7.22 11.38
N GLY A 40 -1.22 8.18 11.00
CA GLY A 40 -1.12 9.54 11.50
C GLY A 40 -2.28 10.41 11.05
N THR A 41 -3.50 9.89 11.00
CA THR A 41 -4.67 10.76 11.03
C THR A 41 -5.85 10.03 11.67
N LEU A 42 -6.26 10.53 12.84
CA LEU A 42 -7.59 10.29 13.38
C LEU A 42 -8.61 10.74 12.32
N MET A 43 -9.06 9.82 11.49
CA MET A 43 -10.15 10.04 10.55
C MET A 43 -11.24 9.06 10.96
N THR A 44 -12.37 9.60 11.39
CA THR A 44 -13.70 9.02 11.25
C THR A 44 -14.05 8.81 9.76
N GLY A 45 -13.12 8.23 9.01
CA GLY A 45 -13.14 8.05 7.57
C GLY A 45 -13.14 6.56 7.29
N ALA A 46 -13.96 6.16 6.32
CA ALA A 46 -13.97 4.80 5.86
C ALA A 46 -12.55 4.33 5.48
N PRO A 47 -12.22 3.04 5.68
CA PRO A 47 -10.98 2.44 5.26
C PRO A 47 -10.76 2.68 3.77
N ARG A 48 -9.54 3.13 3.48
CA ARG A 48 -9.08 3.52 2.15
C ARG A 48 -7.78 2.81 1.83
N VAL A 49 -7.67 2.26 0.63
CA VAL A 49 -6.46 1.63 0.12
C VAL A 49 -6.08 2.30 -1.20
N LEU A 50 -4.82 2.71 -1.34
CA LEU A 50 -4.29 3.27 -2.58
C LEU A 50 -3.48 2.19 -3.30
N ALA A 51 -3.85 1.87 -4.54
CA ALA A 51 -3.06 0.99 -5.39
C ALA A 51 -3.11 1.47 -6.85
N GLU A 52 -1.94 1.55 -7.51
CA GLU A 52 -1.79 1.95 -8.92
C GLU A 52 -2.50 3.27 -9.30
N GLY A 53 -2.53 4.23 -8.39
CA GLY A 53 -3.17 5.53 -8.63
C GLY A 53 -4.70 5.50 -8.57
N VAL A 54 -5.28 4.43 -8.01
CA VAL A 54 -6.70 4.32 -7.68
C VAL A 54 -6.85 4.20 -6.16
N ILE A 55 -7.70 5.03 -5.58
CA ILE A 55 -8.13 4.93 -4.18
C ILE A 55 -9.38 4.07 -4.14
N TYR A 56 -9.35 3.01 -3.36
CA TYR A 56 -10.50 2.18 -3.02
C TYR A 56 -10.99 2.55 -1.62
N GLU A 57 -12.28 2.77 -1.45
CA GLU A 57 -12.90 3.14 -0.17
C GLU A 57 -14.12 2.26 0.08
N ALA A 58 -14.25 1.72 1.29
CA ALA A 58 -15.43 0.94 1.70
C ALA A 58 -16.17 1.62 2.85
N LYS A 59 -17.49 1.79 2.73
CA LYS A 59 -18.35 2.36 3.77
C LYS A 59 -19.41 1.34 4.18
N SER A 60 -19.53 1.07 5.48
CA SER A 60 -20.70 0.38 6.04
C SER A 60 -21.94 1.25 5.90
N GLY A 61 -23.12 0.62 5.90
CA GLY A 61 -24.40 1.28 5.81
C GLY A 61 -25.49 0.38 5.25
N ASP A 62 -26.58 1.02 4.88
CA ASP A 62 -27.69 0.40 4.16
C ASP A 62 -28.06 1.30 2.94
N PRO A 63 -27.41 1.10 1.77
CA PRO A 63 -26.43 0.05 1.48
C PRO A 63 -25.00 0.44 1.89
N ALA A 64 -24.20 -0.57 2.23
CA ALA A 64 -22.75 -0.47 2.26
C ALA A 64 -22.20 -0.41 0.83
N VAL A 65 -21.10 0.33 0.65
CA VAL A 65 -20.57 0.65 -0.68
C VAL A 65 -19.07 0.52 -0.74
N VAL A 66 -18.56 0.06 -1.88
CA VAL A 66 -17.14 0.16 -2.25
C VAL A 66 -17.01 1.04 -3.47
N THR A 67 -16.07 1.97 -3.45
CA THR A 67 -15.81 2.89 -4.56
C THR A 67 -14.35 2.87 -4.95
N ALA A 68 -14.08 2.94 -6.26
CA ALA A 68 -12.76 3.17 -6.81
C ALA A 68 -12.70 4.56 -7.44
N GLN A 69 -11.69 5.36 -7.09
CA GLN A 69 -11.49 6.71 -7.59
C GLN A 69 -10.07 6.90 -8.10
N ASN A 70 -9.92 7.40 -9.32
CA ASN A 70 -8.62 7.72 -9.87
C ASN A 70 -8.05 8.97 -9.16
N ILE A 71 -6.87 8.85 -8.54
CA ILE A 71 -6.30 9.92 -7.71
C ILE A 71 -5.86 11.14 -8.51
N ARG A 72 -5.44 10.95 -9.77
CA ARG A 72 -4.96 12.05 -10.63
C ARG A 72 -6.10 12.93 -11.10
N SER A 73 -7.19 12.32 -11.54
CA SER A 73 -8.34 13.02 -12.11
C SER A 73 -9.44 13.32 -11.09
N GLY A 74 -9.43 12.66 -9.93
CA GLY A 74 -10.52 12.68 -8.96
C GLY A 74 -11.81 12.00 -9.46
N LYS A 75 -11.78 11.32 -10.61
CA LYS A 75 -12.99 10.70 -11.18
C LYS A 75 -13.25 9.35 -10.53
N LEU A 76 -14.53 9.08 -10.24
CA LEU A 76 -15.00 7.75 -9.89
C LEU A 76 -14.78 6.81 -11.09
N VAL A 77 -14.08 5.71 -10.86
CA VAL A 77 -13.86 4.63 -11.83
C VAL A 77 -15.07 3.69 -11.79
N TRP A 78 -15.43 3.22 -10.60
CA TRP A 78 -16.60 2.39 -10.37
C TRP A 78 -17.10 2.52 -8.92
N ARG A 79 -18.35 2.06 -8.71
CA ARG A 79 -18.99 1.92 -7.41
C ARG A 79 -19.76 0.61 -7.37
N SER A 80 -19.64 -0.11 -6.26
CA SER A 80 -20.34 -1.38 -6.00
C SER A 80 -21.11 -1.28 -4.70
N GLU A 81 -22.33 -1.83 -4.67
CA GLU A 81 -23.18 -1.89 -3.48
C GLU A 81 -23.13 -3.30 -2.91
N LEU A 82 -22.93 -3.40 -1.59
CA LEU A 82 -22.71 -4.66 -0.89
C LEU A 82 -23.93 -5.14 -0.11
N GLY A 83 -25.05 -4.43 -0.22
CA GLY A 83 -26.22 -4.61 0.66
C GLY A 83 -25.99 -4.02 2.06
N THR A 84 -26.80 -4.43 3.02
CA THR A 84 -26.74 -3.92 4.39
C THR A 84 -25.54 -4.50 5.14
N ILE A 85 -24.59 -3.65 5.53
CA ILE A 85 -23.47 -4.04 6.40
C ILE A 85 -23.35 -3.02 7.53
N THR A 86 -23.48 -3.48 8.78
CA THR A 86 -23.44 -2.62 9.98
C THR A 86 -22.04 -2.41 10.54
N THR A 87 -21.10 -3.29 10.19
CA THR A 87 -19.70 -3.22 10.61
C THR A 87 -18.86 -2.63 9.49
N GLN A 88 -17.95 -1.72 9.82
CA GLN A 88 -17.06 -1.10 8.84
C GLN A 88 -16.25 -2.19 8.08
N PRO A 89 -16.42 -2.35 6.75
CA PRO A 89 -15.66 -3.35 6.00
C PRO A 89 -14.19 -2.95 5.90
N VAL A 90 -13.29 -3.91 5.83
CA VAL A 90 -11.87 -3.73 5.50
C VAL A 90 -11.66 -4.16 4.05
N LEU A 91 -10.75 -3.49 3.35
CA LEU A 91 -10.37 -3.83 1.97
C LEU A 91 -8.96 -4.42 1.94
N VAL A 92 -8.81 -5.55 1.28
CA VAL A 92 -7.51 -6.13 0.89
C VAL A 92 -7.44 -6.08 -0.63
N VAL A 93 -6.46 -5.37 -1.16
CA VAL A 93 -6.26 -5.26 -2.61
C VAL A 93 -5.18 -6.25 -3.03
N GLU A 94 -5.54 -7.17 -3.89
CA GLU A 94 -4.65 -8.11 -4.56
C GLU A 94 -4.56 -7.74 -6.05
N ASP A 95 -3.76 -8.49 -6.84
CA ASP A 95 -3.41 -8.13 -8.22
C ASP A 95 -4.64 -7.72 -9.05
N ASP A 96 -5.58 -8.65 -9.26
CA ASP A 96 -6.78 -8.43 -10.10
C ASP A 96 -8.08 -8.29 -9.30
N VAL A 97 -8.02 -8.44 -7.97
CA VAL A 97 -9.21 -8.49 -7.12
C VAL A 97 -9.08 -7.63 -5.86
N ILE A 98 -10.23 -7.32 -5.27
CA ILE A 98 -10.35 -6.66 -3.99
C ILE A 98 -11.21 -7.54 -3.10
N GLU A 99 -10.61 -8.08 -2.06
CA GLU A 99 -11.33 -8.79 -1.02
C GLU A 99 -11.93 -7.77 -0.05
N VAL A 100 -13.24 -7.89 0.16
CA VAL A 100 -13.98 -7.14 1.16
C VAL A 100 -14.14 -8.04 2.37
N GLN A 101 -13.61 -7.61 3.50
CA GLN A 101 -13.73 -8.33 4.76
C GLN A 101 -14.68 -7.59 5.70
N VAL A 102 -15.58 -8.33 6.34
CA VAL A 102 -16.51 -7.81 7.35
C VAL A 102 -16.28 -8.57 8.65
N ALA A 103 -16.02 -7.85 9.74
CA ALA A 103 -15.71 -8.44 11.05
C ALA A 103 -14.58 -9.50 10.99
N GLY A 104 -13.56 -9.27 10.14
CA GLY A 104 -12.42 -10.17 9.98
C GLY A 104 -12.68 -11.43 9.16
N THR A 105 -13.84 -11.54 8.52
CA THR A 105 -14.19 -12.65 7.61
C THR A 105 -14.33 -12.15 6.18
N SER A 106 -13.86 -12.93 5.21
CA SER A 106 -14.10 -12.69 3.78
C SER A 106 -15.60 -12.63 3.50
N TRP A 107 -16.08 -11.49 3.00
CA TRP A 107 -17.49 -11.28 2.68
C TRP A 107 -17.75 -11.43 1.19
N MET A 108 -16.93 -10.77 0.37
CA MET A 108 -16.99 -10.92 -1.08
C MET A 108 -15.68 -10.50 -1.73
N THR A 109 -15.49 -10.95 -2.96
CA THR A 109 -14.36 -10.55 -3.81
C THR A 109 -14.89 -9.76 -4.99
N LEU A 110 -14.28 -8.60 -5.26
CA LEU A 110 -14.63 -7.74 -6.38
C LEU A 110 -13.50 -7.73 -7.41
N GLU A 111 -13.83 -7.77 -8.70
CA GLU A 111 -12.87 -7.51 -9.76
C GLU A 111 -12.38 -6.07 -9.65
N ARG A 112 -11.06 -5.88 -9.63
CA ARG A 112 -10.44 -4.59 -9.34
C ARG A 112 -10.72 -3.53 -10.40
N THR A 113 -10.91 -3.95 -11.65
CA THR A 113 -11.13 -3.08 -12.81
C THR A 113 -12.58 -2.60 -12.92
N SER A 114 -13.55 -3.40 -12.49
CA SER A 114 -14.97 -3.18 -12.74
C SER A 114 -15.82 -3.02 -11.48
N GLY A 115 -15.33 -3.49 -10.32
CA GLY A 115 -16.08 -3.54 -9.07
C GLY A 115 -17.18 -4.61 -9.06
N ARG A 116 -17.21 -5.52 -10.04
CA ARG A 116 -18.17 -6.63 -10.09
C ARG A 116 -17.76 -7.76 -9.17
N PRO A 117 -18.71 -8.45 -8.51
CA PRO A 117 -18.40 -9.66 -7.76
C PRO A 117 -17.73 -10.72 -8.64
N VAL A 118 -16.71 -11.38 -8.09
CA VAL A 118 -16.09 -12.59 -8.65
C VAL A 118 -16.72 -13.79 -7.96
N GLU A 119 -17.20 -14.78 -8.72
CA GLU A 119 -17.77 -16.04 -8.21
C GLU A 119 -16.69 -17.00 -7.68
#